data_AF-A0A383DN15-F1
#
_entry.id   AF-A0A383DN15-F1
#
_cell.length_a   1.000
_cell.length_b   1.000
_cell.length_c   1.000
_cell.angle_alpha   90.00
_cell.angle_beta   90.00
_cell.angle_gamma   90.00
#
_symmetry.space_group_name_H-M   'P 1'
#
loop_
_entity.id
_entity.type
_entity.pdbx_description
1 polymer ?
#
loop_
_entity_poly.entity_id
_entity_poly.type
_entity_poly.pdbx_seq_one_letter_code
_entity_poly.pdbx_strand_id
1 'polypeptide(L)'
;MKKRIPRIGIGGPVGCGKSMLIERVVPILSKNGYRISIISNDVISKEDADRMRQNLATNQGLLPENLVIGVATGGCPHTAVREDPSINLSVIEEIENEHSDLDLIIIESGGDNITTTFSPALADYFIYIIDVSGGDKYPRKRGLGIETSDLL
;
A
#
# COMPACT_ATOMS: atom_id res chain seq x y z
N MET A 1 -6.75 25.52 5.34
CA MET A 1 -6.36 24.17 5.81
C MET A 1 -5.66 23.48 4.65
N LYS A 2 -4.43 22.97 4.85
CA LYS A 2 -3.72 22.18 3.82
C LYS A 2 -4.58 20.94 3.54
N LYS A 3 -4.94 20.70 2.27
CA LYS A 3 -5.76 19.54 1.89
C LYS A 3 -4.93 18.29 2.16
N ARG A 4 -5.39 17.43 3.07
CA ARG A 4 -4.75 16.12 3.33
C ARG A 4 -4.84 15.29 2.06
N ILE A 5 -3.72 14.69 1.64
CA ILE A 5 -3.68 13.85 0.44
C ILE A 5 -4.39 12.52 0.80
N PRO A 6 -5.35 12.05 -0.02
CA PRO A 6 -6.01 10.77 0.21
C PRO A 6 -5.02 9.61 0.26
N ARG A 7 -5.27 8.65 1.16
CA ARG A 7 -4.40 7.50 1.41
C ARG A 7 -5.20 6.21 1.25
N ILE A 8 -4.73 5.29 0.40
CA ILE A 8 -5.36 3.99 0.18
C ILE A 8 -4.42 2.89 0.66
N GLY A 9 -4.89 2.08 1.62
CA GLY A 9 -4.21 0.86 2.04
C GLY A 9 -4.51 -0.30 1.10
N ILE A 10 -3.51 -1.11 0.76
CA ILE A 10 -3.66 -2.37 0.03
C ILE A 10 -3.13 -3.48 0.91
N GLY A 11 -4.06 -4.26 1.46
CA GLY A 11 -3.81 -5.40 2.34
C GLY A 11 -4.11 -6.72 1.67
N GLY A 12 -3.71 -7.81 2.32
CA GLY A 12 -3.96 -9.16 1.85
C GLY A 12 -2.79 -10.10 2.20
N PRO A 13 -2.93 -11.40 1.90
CA PRO A 13 -1.89 -12.40 2.16
C PRO A 13 -0.58 -12.15 1.41
N VAL A 14 0.47 -12.82 1.85
CA VAL A 14 1.71 -12.94 1.06
C VAL A 14 1.38 -13.65 -0.26
N GLY A 15 1.83 -13.09 -1.38
CA GLY A 15 1.65 -13.70 -2.71
C GLY A 15 0.28 -13.53 -3.37
N CYS A 16 -0.69 -12.84 -2.75
CA CYS A 16 -2.02 -12.66 -3.34
C CYS A 16 -2.09 -11.64 -4.50
N GLY A 17 -0.98 -10.95 -4.82
CA GLY A 17 -0.90 -10.03 -5.95
C GLY A 17 -1.04 -8.54 -5.61
N LYS A 18 -0.78 -8.12 -4.36
CA LYS A 18 -0.79 -6.70 -3.93
C LYS A 18 0.08 -5.79 -4.79
N SER A 19 1.40 -6.01 -4.83
CA SER A 19 2.28 -5.20 -5.68
C SER A 19 1.97 -5.32 -7.18
N MET A 20 1.43 -6.47 -7.64
CA MET A 20 0.92 -6.59 -9.03
C MET A 20 -0.29 -5.69 -9.28
N LEU A 21 -1.26 -5.61 -8.36
CA LEU A 21 -2.39 -4.68 -8.48
C LEU A 21 -1.89 -3.24 -8.62
N ILE A 22 -0.96 -2.83 -7.75
CA ILE A 22 -0.38 -1.49 -7.76
C ILE A 22 0.26 -1.20 -9.12
N GLU A 23 1.11 -2.12 -9.62
CA GLU A 23 1.77 -1.95 -10.92
C GLU A 23 0.81 -1.87 -12.11
N ARG A 24 -0.41 -2.40 -11.99
CA ARG A 24 -1.43 -2.33 -13.04
C ARG A 24 -2.31 -1.09 -12.93
N VAL A 25 -2.59 -0.62 -11.72
CA VAL A 25 -3.46 0.54 -11.46
C VAL A 25 -2.71 1.86 -11.64
N VAL A 26 -1.46 1.95 -11.18
CA VAL A 26 -0.65 3.19 -11.26
C VAL A 26 -0.53 3.73 -12.69
N PRO A 27 -0.25 2.92 -13.74
CA PRO A 27 -0.24 3.41 -15.12
C PRO A 27 -1.59 3.97 -15.58
N ILE A 28 -2.71 3.37 -15.14
CA ILE A 28 -4.06 3.85 -15.47
C ILE A 28 -4.30 5.21 -14.82
N LEU A 29 -3.96 5.36 -13.54
CA LEU A 29 -4.11 6.62 -12.80
C LEU A 29 -3.19 7.72 -13.36
N SER A 30 -1.92 7.40 -13.62
CA SER A 30 -0.95 8.33 -14.22
C SER A 30 -1.43 8.84 -15.59
N LYS A 31 -1.99 7.95 -16.44
CA LYS A 31 -2.59 8.34 -17.73
C LYS A 31 -3.77 9.31 -17.59
N ASN A 32 -4.49 9.26 -16.46
CA ASN A 32 -5.56 10.19 -16.13
C ASN A 32 -5.07 11.46 -15.42
N GLY A 33 -3.76 11.65 -15.28
CA GLY A 33 -3.15 12.86 -14.73
C GLY A 33 -2.97 12.86 -13.21
N TYR A 34 -3.18 11.74 -12.53
CA TYR A 34 -2.97 11.64 -11.08
C TYR A 34 -1.48 11.51 -10.73
N ARG A 35 -1.03 12.32 -9.76
CA ARG A 35 0.30 12.20 -9.15
C ARG A 35 0.25 11.31 -7.91
N ILE A 36 1.09 10.28 -7.89
CA ILE A 36 0.97 9.17 -6.94
C ILE A 36 2.30 8.94 -6.23
N SER A 37 2.24 8.67 -4.93
CA SER A 37 3.33 8.05 -4.19
C SER A 37 2.93 6.65 -3.71
N ILE A 38 3.91 5.76 -3.59
CA ILE A 38 3.76 4.37 -3.18
C ILE A 38 4.66 4.14 -1.98
N ILE A 39 4.09 3.64 -0.88
CA ILE A 39 4.81 3.17 0.29
C ILE A 39 4.58 1.67 0.40
N SER A 40 5.64 0.90 0.23
CA SER A 40 5.61 -0.56 0.29
C SER A 40 6.25 -1.04 1.58
N ASN A 41 5.47 -1.72 2.41
CA ASN A 41 5.97 -2.34 3.63
C ASN A 41 6.41 -3.77 3.34
N ASP A 42 7.49 -4.22 3.96
CA ASP A 42 7.89 -5.62 4.04
C ASP A 42 8.55 -5.89 5.42
N VAL A 43 8.67 -7.14 5.84
CA VAL A 43 9.20 -7.50 7.17
C VAL A 43 10.71 -7.27 7.23
N ILE A 44 11.43 -7.75 6.21
CA ILE A 44 12.89 -7.81 6.23
C ILE A 44 13.49 -6.96 5.10
N SER A 45 12.92 -7.05 3.90
CA SER A 45 13.53 -6.49 2.70
C SER A 45 12.85 -5.19 2.25
N LYS A 46 13.25 -4.68 1.09
CA LYS A 46 12.54 -3.63 0.34
C LYS A 46 12.22 -4.09 -1.08
N GLU A 47 12.21 -5.40 -1.32
CA GLU A 47 12.14 -6.00 -2.65
C GLU A 47 10.90 -5.55 -3.44
N ASP A 48 9.71 -5.55 -2.81
CA ASP A 48 8.49 -5.09 -3.48
C ASP A 48 8.58 -3.61 -3.91
N ALA A 49 9.15 -2.76 -3.05
CA ALA A 49 9.38 -1.35 -3.36
C ALA A 49 10.39 -1.19 -4.51
N ASP A 50 11.49 -1.93 -4.47
CA ASP A 50 12.56 -1.86 -5.46
C ASP A 50 12.07 -2.35 -6.83
N ARG A 51 11.28 -3.43 -6.85
CA ARG A 51 10.60 -3.94 -8.04
C ARG A 51 9.66 -2.91 -8.65
N MET A 52 8.78 -2.33 -7.83
CA MET A 52 7.85 -1.29 -8.27
C MET A 52 8.56 -0.03 -8.75
N ARG A 53 9.64 0.38 -8.07
CA ARG A 53 10.45 1.54 -8.47
C ARG A 53 11.09 1.31 -9.84
N GLN A 54 11.76 0.17 -10.02
CA GLN A 54 12.37 -0.19 -11.31
C GLN A 54 11.33 -0.20 -12.43
N ASN A 55 10.15 -0.77 -12.19
CA ASN A 55 9.13 -0.88 -13.21
C ASN A 55 8.43 0.46 -13.50
N LEU A 56 7.83 1.08 -12.49
CA LEU A 56 6.93 2.23 -12.67
C LEU A 56 7.70 3.55 -12.83
N ALA A 57 8.78 3.73 -12.07
CA ALA A 57 9.58 4.95 -12.11
C ALA A 57 10.68 4.87 -13.18
N THR A 58 11.59 3.90 -13.09
CA THR A 58 12.76 3.85 -13.98
C THR A 58 12.40 3.45 -15.41
N ASN A 59 11.69 2.33 -15.59
CA ASN A 59 11.42 1.79 -16.93
C ASN A 59 10.30 2.53 -17.66
N GLN A 60 9.23 2.90 -16.95
CA GLN A 60 8.06 3.55 -17.53
C GLN A 60 8.04 5.08 -17.37
N GLY A 61 8.82 5.65 -16.45
CA GLY A 61 8.88 7.11 -16.26
C GLY A 61 7.59 7.72 -15.70
N LEU A 62 6.76 6.96 -14.99
CA LEU A 62 5.41 7.40 -14.57
C LEU A 62 5.41 8.29 -13.33
N LEU A 63 6.45 8.16 -12.50
CA LEU A 63 6.63 8.89 -11.25
C LEU A 63 8.13 8.95 -10.91
N PRO A 64 8.57 9.96 -10.15
CA PRO A 64 9.92 9.99 -9.60
C PRO A 64 10.25 8.77 -8.74
N GLU A 65 11.50 8.32 -8.78
CA GLU A 65 11.97 7.16 -8.03
C GLU A 65 11.84 7.32 -6.50
N ASN A 66 12.02 8.55 -6.00
CA ASN A 66 11.88 8.88 -4.58
C ASN A 66 10.41 8.83 -4.09
N LEU A 67 9.44 8.73 -5.00
CA LEU A 67 8.03 8.53 -4.65
C LEU A 67 7.62 7.06 -4.53
N VAL A 68 8.56 6.12 -4.69
CA VAL A 68 8.38 4.70 -4.35
C VAL A 68 9.27 4.34 -3.16
N ILE A 69 8.69 4.28 -1.97
CA ILE A 69 9.39 4.15 -0.70
C ILE A 69 9.23 2.73 -0.16
N GLY A 70 10.34 2.09 0.18
CA GLY A 70 10.35 0.79 0.87
C GLY A 70 10.56 0.96 2.38
N VAL A 71 9.64 0.40 3.16
CA VAL A 71 9.68 0.37 4.63
C VAL A 71 9.91 -1.06 5.10
N ALA A 72 11.09 -1.32 5.68
CA ALA A 72 11.37 -2.58 6.36
C ALA A 72 10.87 -2.47 7.80
N THR A 73 9.82 -3.21 8.14
CA THR A 73 9.08 -3.07 9.39
C THR A 73 9.75 -3.76 10.58
N GLY A 74 10.61 -4.76 10.32
CA GLY A 74 11.38 -5.49 11.35
C GLY A 74 10.55 -6.42 12.25
N GLY A 75 9.24 -6.49 12.08
CA GLY A 75 8.32 -7.21 12.96
C GLY A 75 7.01 -7.60 12.27
N CYS A 76 5.95 -7.80 13.06
CA CYS A 76 4.64 -8.19 12.54
C CYS A 76 4.07 -7.13 11.57
N PRO A 77 3.72 -7.48 10.31
CA PRO A 77 3.24 -6.51 9.32
C PRO A 77 2.04 -5.68 9.80
N HIS A 78 1.10 -6.28 10.55
CA HIS A 78 -0.07 -5.56 11.07
C HIS A 78 0.30 -4.45 12.05
N THR A 79 1.41 -4.55 12.79
CA THR A 79 1.82 -3.50 13.72
C THR A 79 2.13 -2.22 12.94
N ALA A 80 2.90 -2.33 11.86
CA ALA A 80 3.32 -1.19 11.05
C ALA A 80 2.18 -0.48 10.29
N VAL A 81 1.03 -1.13 10.10
CA VAL A 81 -0.12 -0.54 9.40
C VAL A 81 -1.32 -0.25 10.30
N ARG A 82 -1.34 -0.77 11.54
CA ARG A 82 -2.49 -0.66 12.43
C ARG A 82 -2.14 -0.20 13.84
N GLU A 83 -1.33 -0.96 14.56
CA GLU A 83 -1.13 -0.76 16.01
C GLU A 83 -0.13 0.35 16.29
N ASP A 84 0.95 0.42 15.53
CA ASP A 84 1.95 1.47 15.57
C ASP A 84 2.39 1.84 14.15
N PRO A 85 1.58 2.65 13.43
CA PRO A 85 1.90 3.09 12.08
C PRO A 85 2.90 4.27 12.05
N SER A 86 3.61 4.55 13.15
CA SER A 86 4.47 5.74 13.29
C SER A 86 5.52 5.87 12.18
N ILE A 87 6.16 4.77 11.78
CA ILE A 87 7.15 4.77 10.69
C ILE A 87 6.50 5.21 9.37
N ASN A 88 5.34 4.64 9.02
CA ASN A 88 4.63 5.02 7.81
C ASN A 88 4.14 6.47 7.88
N LEU A 89 3.63 6.92 9.03
CA LEU A 89 3.17 8.29 9.22
C LEU A 89 4.32 9.30 9.07
N SER A 90 5.50 8.99 9.59
CA SER A 90 6.69 9.83 9.45
C SER A 90 7.10 9.97 7.97
N VAL A 91 7.09 8.86 7.22
CA VAL A 91 7.40 8.87 5.77
C VAL A 91 6.37 9.70 5.00
N ILE A 92 5.08 9.54 5.33
CA ILE A 92 4.01 10.32 4.71
C ILE A 92 4.18 11.82 5.00
N GLU A 93 4.50 12.20 6.23
CA GLU A 93 4.70 13.61 6.58
C GLU A 93 5.84 14.25 5.78
N GLU A 94 6.95 13.54 5.59
CA GLU A 94 8.06 13.98 4.74
C GLU A 94 7.61 14.18 3.28
N ILE A 95 6.92 13.19 2.71
CA ILE A 95 6.40 13.24 1.34
C ILE A 95 5.39 14.38 1.16
N GLU A 96 4.44 14.56 2.09
CA GLU A 96 3.43 15.62 2.01
C GLU A 96 4.02 17.04 2.19
N ASN A 97 5.21 17.13 2.80
CA ASN A 97 5.95 18.38 2.93
C ASN A 97 6.73 18.71 1.66
N GLU A 98 7.36 17.72 1.02
CA GLU A 98 8.13 17.89 -0.22
C GLU A 98 7.26 17.95 -1.48
N HIS A 99 6.14 17.22 -1.49
CA HIS A 99 5.30 16.98 -2.66
C HIS A 99 3.83 17.32 -2.40
N SER A 100 3.56 18.61 -2.23
CA SER A 100 2.20 19.12 -1.99
C SER A 100 1.22 18.99 -3.16
N ASP A 101 1.71 18.57 -4.33
CA ASP A 101 0.96 18.39 -5.58
C ASP A 101 0.52 16.95 -5.85
N LEU A 102 0.78 16.03 -4.91
CA LEU A 102 0.29 14.65 -4.95
C LEU A 102 -1.24 14.59 -4.84
N ASP A 103 -1.83 13.66 -5.59
CA ASP A 103 -3.26 13.40 -5.57
C ASP A 103 -3.63 12.16 -4.75
N LEU A 104 -2.69 11.24 -4.56
CA LEU A 104 -2.92 9.96 -3.89
C LEU A 104 -1.62 9.37 -3.31
N ILE A 105 -1.71 8.77 -2.13
CA ILE A 105 -0.68 7.89 -1.56
C ILE A 105 -1.24 6.47 -1.46
N ILE A 106 -0.53 5.49 -2.01
CA ILE A 106 -0.85 4.07 -1.93
C ILE A 106 0.07 3.42 -0.90
N ILE A 107 -0.48 2.63 0.01
CA ILE A 107 0.26 1.98 1.10
C ILE A 107 0.05 0.47 1.00
N GLU A 108 1.07 -0.25 0.55
CA GLU A 108 1.06 -1.71 0.55
C GLU A 108 1.47 -2.25 1.92
N SER A 109 0.72 -3.23 2.45
CA SER A 109 1.14 -3.99 3.63
C SER A 109 2.15 -5.08 3.27
N GLY A 110 2.98 -5.51 4.24
CA GLY A 110 3.97 -6.59 4.05
C GLY A 110 3.42 -8.00 3.85
N GLY A 111 2.12 -8.14 3.62
CA GLY A 111 1.45 -9.43 3.51
C GLY A 111 1.19 -10.07 4.88
N ASP A 112 -0.08 -10.30 5.21
CA ASP A 112 -0.46 -10.89 6.49
C ASP A 112 -1.83 -11.57 6.35
N ASN A 113 -2.31 -12.22 7.40
CA ASN A 113 -3.47 -13.09 7.36
C ASN A 113 -4.81 -12.31 7.22
N ILE A 114 -5.92 -13.05 7.27
CA ILE A 114 -7.30 -12.54 7.15
C ILE A 114 -7.67 -11.39 8.11
N THR A 115 -6.89 -11.12 9.14
CA THR A 115 -7.15 -10.09 10.16
C THR A 115 -6.49 -8.74 9.86
N THR A 116 -5.68 -8.64 8.80
CA THR A 116 -5.00 -7.39 8.44
C THR A 116 -6.01 -6.31 8.08
N THR A 117 -5.83 -5.17 8.73
CA THR A 117 -6.64 -3.95 8.63
C THR A 117 -5.69 -2.77 8.75
N PHE A 118 -6.13 -1.57 8.38
CA PHE A 118 -5.33 -0.35 8.47
C PHE A 118 -5.86 0.56 9.59
N SER A 119 -4.96 1.28 10.25
CA SER A 119 -5.34 2.37 11.14
C SER A 119 -6.01 3.49 10.34
N PRO A 120 -7.13 4.07 10.82
CA PRO A 120 -7.73 5.26 10.21
C PRO A 120 -6.80 6.49 10.18
N ALA A 121 -5.78 6.50 11.04
CA ALA A 121 -4.74 7.53 10.98
C ALA A 121 -3.83 7.35 9.74
N LEU A 122 -3.66 6.11 9.28
CA LEU A 122 -2.76 5.77 8.19
C LEU A 122 -3.44 5.74 6.82
N ALA A 123 -4.58 5.07 6.69
CA ALA A 123 -5.32 4.94 5.44
C ALA A 123 -6.75 5.44 5.59
N ASP A 124 -7.24 6.18 4.59
CA ASP A 124 -8.61 6.69 4.53
C ASP A 124 -9.58 5.62 4.01
N TYR A 125 -9.10 4.77 3.10
CA TYR A 125 -9.77 3.58 2.59
C TYR A 125 -8.80 2.42 2.51
N PHE A 126 -9.28 1.18 2.55
CA PHE A 126 -8.42 0.04 2.27
C PHE A 126 -9.08 -1.05 1.42
N ILE A 127 -8.28 -1.56 0.49
CA ILE A 127 -8.58 -2.68 -0.39
C ILE A 127 -7.93 -3.93 0.22
N TYR A 128 -8.68 -5.02 0.33
CA TYR A 128 -8.16 -6.30 0.78
C TYR A 128 -8.16 -7.29 -0.37
N ILE A 129 -7.00 -7.83 -0.72
CA ILE A 129 -6.87 -8.76 -1.84
C ILE A 129 -6.80 -10.19 -1.32
N ILE A 130 -7.53 -11.07 -2.00
CA ILE A 130 -7.41 -12.52 -1.88
C ILE A 130 -7.17 -13.13 -3.26
N ASP A 131 -6.57 -14.31 -3.31
CA ASP A 131 -6.37 -15.05 -4.54
C ASP A 131 -7.13 -16.39 -4.51
N VAL A 132 -7.45 -16.91 -5.69
CA VAL A 132 -8.21 -18.18 -5.84
C VAL A 132 -7.43 -19.37 -5.28
N SER A 133 -6.09 -19.35 -5.35
CA SER A 133 -5.24 -20.43 -4.85
C SER A 133 -5.17 -20.49 -3.32
N GLY A 134 -5.50 -19.39 -2.63
CA GLY A 134 -5.74 -19.34 -1.19
C GLY A 134 -6.94 -20.20 -0.72
N GLY A 135 -7.77 -20.66 -1.65
CA GLY A 135 -8.82 -21.66 -1.43
C GLY A 135 -10.21 -21.08 -1.17
N ASP A 136 -11.23 -21.84 -1.56
CA ASP A 136 -12.65 -21.48 -1.48
C ASP A 136 -13.17 -21.19 -0.07
N LYS A 137 -12.43 -21.58 0.98
CA LYS A 137 -12.77 -21.32 2.38
C LYS A 137 -12.31 -19.94 2.84
N TYR A 138 -11.41 -19.27 2.11
CA TYR A 138 -10.82 -18.01 2.54
C TYR A 138 -11.87 -16.93 2.86
N PRO A 139 -12.85 -16.63 1.96
CA PRO A 139 -13.92 -15.67 2.28
C PRO A 139 -14.77 -16.10 3.48
N ARG A 140 -15.04 -17.41 3.62
CA ARG A 140 -15.85 -17.97 4.70
C ARG A 140 -15.16 -17.95 6.07
N LYS A 141 -13.87 -17.60 6.14
CA LYS A 141 -13.18 -17.41 7.42
C LYS A 141 -13.56 -16.10 8.11
N ARG A 142 -14.19 -15.14 7.41
CA ARG A 142 -14.74 -13.91 7.99
C ARG A 142 -13.74 -13.13 8.84
N GLY A 143 -12.48 -13.09 8.40
CA GLY A 143 -11.47 -12.29 9.08
C GLY A 143 -11.72 -10.81 8.89
N LEU A 144 -11.17 -9.98 9.79
CA LEU A 144 -11.42 -8.54 9.81
C LEU A 144 -11.13 -7.86 8.46
N GLY A 145 -10.04 -8.22 7.77
CA GLY A 145 -9.72 -7.64 6.47
C GLY A 145 -10.79 -7.92 5.40
N ILE A 146 -11.47 -9.06 5.49
CA ILE A 146 -12.55 -9.45 4.58
C ILE A 146 -13.86 -8.74 4.95
N GLU A 147 -14.17 -8.64 6.25
CA GLU A 147 -15.46 -8.10 6.71
C GLU A 147 -15.48 -6.56 6.74
N THR A 148 -14.32 -5.91 6.87
CA THR A 148 -14.26 -4.46 7.09
C THR A 148 -13.54 -3.69 5.98
N SER A 149 -13.10 -4.33 4.90
CA SER A 149 -12.53 -3.62 3.75
C SER A 149 -13.59 -2.84 3.00
N ASP A 150 -13.17 -1.72 2.41
CA ASP A 150 -14.01 -0.93 1.51
C ASP A 150 -14.17 -1.64 0.16
N LEU A 151 -13.18 -2.45 -0.21
CA LEU A 151 -13.19 -3.26 -1.42
C LEU A 151 -12.43 -4.59 -1.18
N LEU A 152 -13.05 -5.70 -1.62
CA LEU A 152 -12.52 -7.06 -1.58
C LEU A 152 -12.31 -7.62 -2.99
#